data_AF-A0A9E3ECJ3-F1
#
_entry.id   AF-A0A9E3ECJ3-F1
#
_cell.length_a   1.000
_cell.length_b   1.000
_cell.length_c   1.000
_cell.angle_alpha   90.00
_cell.angle_beta   90.00
_cell.angle_gamma   90.00
#
_symmetry.space_group_name_H-M   'P 1'
#
loop_
_entity.id
_entity.type
_entity.pdbx_description
1 polymer ?
#
loop_
_entity_poly.entity_id
_entity_poly.type
_entity_poly.pdbx_seq_one_letter_code
_entity_poly.pdbx_strand_id
1 'polypeptide(L)'
;MADVQHSVEQFLFQQSEFLDCKKWQEWIDLFTPDGVYWMPPAPEYKTWEGQPAIFAEDKNLMTVRMNRVLHPDAWSQRPLWETNHVVSNVTIEKETKSEVVVRSRFHMMELRRDDVRHFAGRYEHTLKKNGKGWKIKLQRVDMTNAQAAYDYVLQVWV
;
A
#
# COMPACT_ATOMS: atom_id res chain seq x y z
N MET A 1 -6.16 -19.38 -14.45
CA MET A 1 -6.73 -19.17 -13.10
C MET A 1 -5.73 -19.51 -12.00
N ALA A 2 -5.29 -20.77 -11.81
CA ALA A 2 -4.30 -21.11 -10.77
C ALA A 2 -2.95 -20.39 -10.93
N ASP A 3 -2.45 -20.28 -12.16
CA ASP A 3 -1.18 -19.60 -12.46
C ASP A 3 -1.24 -18.08 -12.21
N VAL A 4 -2.35 -17.45 -12.62
CA VAL A 4 -2.57 -16.00 -12.40
C VAL A 4 -2.72 -15.70 -10.92
N GLN A 5 -3.51 -16.48 -10.18
CA GLN A 5 -3.66 -16.36 -8.73
C GLN A 5 -2.30 -16.39 -8.03
N HIS A 6 -1.49 -17.41 -8.30
CA HIS A 6 -0.17 -17.53 -7.70
C HIS A 6 0.74 -16.35 -8.07
N SER A 7 0.75 -15.93 -9.34
CA SER A 7 1.56 -14.78 -9.77
C SER A 7 1.17 -13.46 -9.07
N VAL A 8 -0.12 -13.28 -8.78
CA VAL A 8 -0.65 -12.09 -8.09
C VAL A 8 -0.31 -12.17 -6.60
N GLU A 9 -0.45 -13.34 -5.97
CA GLU A 9 -0.01 -13.57 -4.58
C GLU A 9 1.47 -13.24 -4.41
N GLN A 10 2.34 -13.81 -5.25
CA GLN A 10 3.78 -13.53 -5.20
C GLN A 10 4.10 -12.04 -5.39
N PHE A 11 3.37 -11.36 -6.27
CA PHE A 11 3.50 -9.92 -6.47
C PHE A 11 3.14 -9.13 -5.21
N LEU A 12 2.01 -9.46 -4.56
CA LEU A 12 1.57 -8.79 -3.34
C LEU A 12 2.50 -9.09 -2.16
N PHE A 13 3.07 -10.29 -2.07
CA PHE A 13 4.07 -10.62 -1.05
C PHE A 13 5.38 -9.86 -1.25
N GLN A 14 5.83 -9.72 -2.50
CA GLN A 14 6.99 -8.89 -2.82
C GLN A 14 6.72 -7.41 -2.53
N GLN A 15 5.49 -6.94 -2.79
CA GLN A 15 5.10 -5.58 -2.45
C GLN A 15 5.24 -5.31 -0.94
N SER A 16 4.74 -6.20 -0.09
CA SER A 16 4.90 -6.07 1.37
C SER A 16 6.36 -6.13 1.79
N GLU A 17 7.15 -7.01 1.19
CA GLU A 17 8.58 -7.12 1.49
C GLU A 17 9.33 -5.82 1.20
N PHE A 18 8.98 -5.10 0.13
CA PHE A 18 9.58 -3.79 -0.13
C PHE A 18 9.23 -2.74 0.92
N LEU A 19 8.01 -2.76 1.46
CA LEU A 19 7.65 -1.86 2.56
C LEU A 19 8.42 -2.22 3.84
N ASP A 20 8.42 -3.50 4.22
CA ASP A 20 9.06 -3.98 5.44
C ASP A 20 10.59 -3.79 5.43
N CYS A 21 11.21 -3.99 4.27
CA CYS A 21 12.64 -3.70 4.07
C CYS A 21 12.95 -2.22 3.78
N LYS A 22 11.97 -1.31 3.82
CA LYS A 22 12.16 0.13 3.57
C LYS A 22 12.72 0.43 2.17
N LYS A 23 12.46 -0.45 1.20
CA LYS A 23 12.81 -0.32 -0.22
C LYS A 23 11.78 0.55 -0.95
N TRP A 24 11.73 1.82 -0.53
CA TRP A 24 10.68 2.75 -0.96
C TRP A 24 10.68 2.99 -2.46
N GLN A 25 11.85 3.12 -3.07
CA GLN A 25 11.95 3.37 -4.51
C GLN A 25 11.43 2.16 -5.30
N GLU A 26 11.82 0.95 -4.91
CA GLU A 26 11.35 -0.30 -5.52
C GLU A 26 9.83 -0.47 -5.35
N TRP A 27 9.28 -0.10 -4.20
CA TRP A 27 7.83 -0.10 -3.97
C TRP A 27 7.11 0.91 -4.87
N ILE A 28 7.59 2.16 -4.93
CA ILE A 28 7.04 3.20 -5.83
C ILE A 28 7.09 2.75 -7.28
N ASP A 29 8.15 2.03 -7.66
CA ASP A 29 8.32 1.53 -9.00
C ASP A 29 7.35 0.40 -9.36
N LEU A 30 6.67 -0.23 -8.40
CA LEU A 30 5.57 -1.16 -8.71
C LEU A 30 4.38 -0.47 -9.38
N PHE A 31 4.22 0.84 -9.26
CA PHE A 31 3.12 1.58 -9.87
C PHE A 31 3.35 1.86 -11.36
N THR A 32 2.26 1.88 -12.14
CA THR A 32 2.29 2.43 -13.50
C THR A 32 2.62 3.92 -13.47
N PRO A 33 3.07 4.55 -14.58
CA PRO A 33 3.36 5.99 -14.61
C PRO A 33 2.19 6.86 -14.12
N ASP A 34 0.97 6.39 -14.34
CA ASP A 34 -0.30 7.00 -13.97
C ASP A 34 -0.99 6.27 -12.80
N GLY A 35 -0.23 5.52 -12.00
CA GLY A 35 -0.73 4.74 -10.87
C GLY A 35 -0.99 5.58 -9.64
N VAL A 36 -1.99 5.18 -8.84
CA VAL A 36 -2.41 5.91 -7.64
C VAL A 36 -2.46 5.00 -6.42
N TYR A 37 -1.91 5.46 -5.31
CA TYR A 37 -2.16 4.92 -3.98
C TYR A 37 -3.25 5.75 -3.30
N TRP A 38 -4.33 5.12 -2.86
CA TRP A 38 -5.48 5.81 -2.30
C TRP A 38 -5.97 5.15 -1.01
N MET A 39 -6.14 5.96 0.02
CA MET A 39 -6.75 5.58 1.29
C MET A 39 -7.86 6.59 1.61
N PRO A 40 -9.14 6.22 1.41
CA PRO A 40 -10.25 7.09 1.78
C PRO A 40 -10.44 7.16 3.31
N PRO A 41 -11.16 8.17 3.82
CA PRO A 41 -11.53 8.24 5.23
C PRO A 41 -12.55 7.17 5.62
N ALA A 42 -13.34 6.67 4.67
CA ALA A 42 -14.32 5.62 4.88
C ALA A 42 -14.60 4.80 3.61
N PRO A 43 -15.06 3.53 3.71
CA PRO A 43 -15.21 2.62 2.56
C PRO A 43 -16.26 3.04 1.50
N GLU A 44 -17.22 3.89 1.87
CA GLU A 44 -18.26 4.40 0.99
C GLU A 44 -17.72 5.32 -0.10
N TYR A 45 -16.57 5.97 0.11
CA TYR A 45 -15.94 6.84 -0.88
C TYR A 45 -15.51 6.01 -2.10
N LYS A 46 -15.89 6.47 -3.30
CA LYS A 46 -15.63 5.77 -4.58
C LYS A 46 -14.62 6.48 -5.49
N THR A 47 -14.26 7.71 -5.15
CA THR A 47 -13.21 8.47 -5.83
C THR A 47 -12.46 9.35 -4.81
N TRP A 48 -11.21 9.67 -5.12
CA TRP A 48 -10.42 10.69 -4.41
C TRP A 48 -10.59 12.10 -5.02
N GLU A 49 -11.11 12.20 -6.24
CA GLU A 49 -11.25 13.49 -6.94
C GLU A 49 -12.32 14.35 -6.25
N GLY A 50 -11.90 15.52 -5.76
CA GLY A 50 -12.78 16.45 -5.06
C GLY A 50 -13.34 15.91 -3.74
N GLN A 51 -12.76 14.84 -3.18
CA GLN A 51 -13.18 14.22 -1.93
C GLN A 51 -12.02 14.19 -0.92
N PRO A 52 -12.29 14.28 0.39
CA PRO A 52 -11.27 14.05 1.41
C PRO A 52 -10.65 12.66 1.28
N ALA A 53 -9.33 12.58 1.47
CA ALA A 53 -8.59 11.32 1.49
C ALA A 53 -7.51 11.39 2.59
N ILE A 54 -7.24 10.26 3.25
CA ILE A 54 -6.09 10.12 4.14
C ILE A 54 -4.82 10.10 3.30
N PHE A 55 -4.84 9.35 2.19
CA PHE A 55 -3.83 9.40 1.13
C PHE A 55 -4.53 9.39 -0.23
N ALA A 56 -4.04 10.20 -1.15
CA ALA A 56 -4.36 10.11 -2.57
C ALA A 56 -3.12 10.58 -3.33
N GLU A 57 -2.24 9.63 -3.64
CA GLU A 57 -0.88 9.91 -4.10
C GLU A 57 -0.60 9.27 -5.44
N ASP A 58 -0.15 10.08 -6.39
CA ASP A 58 0.52 9.62 -7.61
C ASP A 58 2.00 9.35 -7.32
N LYS A 59 2.75 8.87 -8.33
CA LYS A 59 4.19 8.59 -8.18
C LYS A 59 5.01 9.82 -7.74
N ASN A 60 4.60 11.03 -8.12
CA ASN A 60 5.32 12.24 -7.74
C ASN A 60 5.15 12.53 -6.25
N LEU A 61 3.91 12.49 -5.76
CA LEU A 61 3.61 12.66 -4.34
C LEU A 61 4.24 11.55 -3.48
N MET A 62 4.23 10.31 -3.98
CA MET A 62 4.90 9.20 -3.29
C MET A 62 6.42 9.44 -3.18
N THR A 63 7.04 9.97 -4.24
CA THR A 63 8.47 10.32 -4.25
C THR A 63 8.78 11.46 -3.29
N VAL A 64 7.93 12.49 -3.22
CA VAL A 64 8.06 13.59 -2.24
C VAL A 64 7.99 13.04 -0.81
N ARG A 65 7.05 12.13 -0.54
CA ARG A 65 6.94 11.46 0.77
C ARG A 65 8.18 10.66 1.10
N MET A 66 8.67 9.83 0.17
CA MET A 66 9.92 9.09 0.33
C MET A 66 11.08 10.01 0.72
N ASN A 67 11.27 11.11 -0.04
CA ASN A 67 12.34 12.07 0.24
C ASN A 67 12.19 12.73 1.62
N ARG A 68 10.97 13.00 2.07
CA ARG A 68 10.70 13.51 3.42
C ARG A 68 11.05 12.48 4.50
N VAL A 69 10.72 11.21 4.29
CA VAL A 69 11.01 10.11 5.23
C VAL A 69 12.51 9.85 5.32
N LEU A 70 13.23 9.93 4.19
CA LEU A 70 14.67 9.72 4.10
C LEU A 70 15.52 10.94 4.48
N HIS A 71 14.90 12.11 4.70
CA HIS A 71 15.63 13.32 4.99
C HIS A 71 16.46 13.15 6.28
N PRO A 72 17.76 13.52 6.29
CA PRO A 72 18.63 13.33 7.46
C PRO A 72 18.04 13.89 8.74
N ASP A 73 17.37 15.05 8.67
CA ASP A 73 16.72 15.73 9.80
C ASP A 73 15.30 15.25 10.11
N ALA A 74 14.87 14.10 9.57
CA ALA A 74 13.61 13.46 9.97
C ALA A 74 13.76 12.79 11.36
N TRP A 75 13.90 13.61 12.40
CA TRP A 75 14.13 13.15 13.79
C TRP A 75 13.05 12.18 14.30
N SER A 76 11.81 12.30 13.80
CA SER A 76 10.70 11.40 14.13
C SER A 76 10.82 9.99 13.52
N GLN A 77 11.79 9.76 12.63
CA GLN A 77 12.07 8.48 11.97
C GLN A 77 13.33 7.78 12.52
N ARG A 78 14.09 8.43 13.41
CA ARG A 78 15.43 7.95 13.83
C ARG A 78 15.45 6.76 14.82
N PRO A 79 14.52 6.57 15.77
CA PRO A 79 14.60 5.41 16.67
C PRO A 79 13.58 4.32 16.32
N LEU A 80 14.08 3.10 16.08
CA LEU A 80 13.36 1.82 16.15
C LEU A 80 12.00 1.85 15.46
N TRP A 81 12.02 1.95 14.13
CA TRP A 81 10.82 1.89 13.31
C TRP A 81 10.88 0.66 12.42
N GLU A 82 10.02 -0.33 12.68
CA GLU A 82 9.96 -1.58 11.93
C GLU A 82 8.51 -1.93 11.60
N THR A 83 8.29 -2.51 10.42
CA THR A 83 6.97 -3.00 10.01
C THR A 83 7.03 -4.49 9.68
N ASN A 84 5.88 -5.14 9.78
CA ASN A 84 5.69 -6.50 9.32
C ASN A 84 4.28 -6.66 8.76
N HIS A 85 4.17 -7.02 7.48
CA HIS A 85 2.90 -7.21 6.80
C HIS A 85 2.57 -8.69 6.63
N VAL A 86 1.37 -9.06 7.07
CA VAL A 86 0.73 -10.32 6.70
C VAL A 86 -0.35 -10.02 5.67
N VAL A 87 -0.12 -10.47 4.42
CA VAL A 87 -1.10 -10.38 3.33
C VAL A 87 -1.74 -11.75 3.12
N SER A 88 -3.08 -11.79 3.08
CA SER A 88 -3.84 -13.05 2.94
C SER A 88 -5.16 -12.83 2.20
N ASN A 89 -5.93 -13.90 2.04
CA ASN A 89 -7.26 -13.91 1.41
C ASN A 89 -7.27 -13.24 0.02
N VAL A 90 -6.18 -13.43 -0.74
CA VAL A 90 -6.03 -12.89 -2.09
C VAL A 90 -7.10 -13.52 -2.99
N THR A 91 -7.95 -12.69 -3.58
CA THR A 91 -9.07 -13.11 -4.41
C THR A 91 -9.07 -12.28 -5.69
N ILE A 92 -8.91 -12.92 -6.84
CA ILE A 92 -9.13 -12.27 -8.14
C ILE A 92 -10.64 -12.06 -8.32
N GLU A 93 -11.05 -10.80 -8.40
CA GLU A 93 -12.46 -10.43 -8.60
C GLU A 93 -12.80 -10.23 -10.08
N LYS A 94 -11.81 -9.81 -10.87
CA LYS A 94 -11.94 -9.65 -12.33
C LYS A 94 -10.62 -9.94 -13.01
N GLU A 95 -10.66 -10.69 -14.10
CA GLU A 95 -9.52 -10.91 -14.98
C GLU A 95 -9.89 -10.55 -16.41
N THR A 96 -9.06 -9.76 -17.06
CA THR A 96 -9.14 -9.44 -18.49
C THR A 96 -7.79 -9.71 -19.16
N LYS A 97 -7.71 -9.47 -20.48
CA LYS A 97 -6.45 -9.66 -21.21
C LYS A 97 -5.31 -8.78 -20.68
N SER A 98 -5.60 -7.56 -20.22
CA SER A 98 -4.59 -6.55 -19.84
C SER A 98 -4.62 -6.14 -18.37
N GLU A 99 -5.67 -6.50 -17.63
CA GLU A 99 -5.92 -6.02 -16.27
C GLU A 99 -6.49 -7.13 -15.38
N VAL A 100 -6.09 -7.12 -14.11
CA VAL A 100 -6.66 -7.92 -13.03
C VAL A 100 -7.10 -6.98 -11.90
N VAL A 101 -8.32 -7.17 -11.41
CA VAL A 101 -8.77 -6.58 -10.14
C VAL A 101 -8.67 -7.65 -9.07
N VAL A 102 -7.91 -7.37 -8.03
CA VAL A 102 -7.66 -8.29 -6.92
C VAL A 102 -8.00 -7.62 -5.60
N ARG A 103 -8.65 -8.37 -4.73
CA ARG A 103 -8.88 -8.00 -3.34
C ARG A 103 -8.00 -8.86 -2.44
N SER A 104 -7.43 -8.27 -1.41
CA SER A 104 -6.69 -9.00 -0.36
C SER A 104 -6.96 -8.39 1.02
N ARG A 105 -6.63 -9.14 2.07
CA ARG A 105 -6.63 -8.67 3.46
C ARG A 105 -5.20 -8.44 3.90
N PHE A 106 -5.02 -7.46 4.76
CA PHE A 106 -3.73 -7.23 5.39
C PHE A 106 -3.87 -7.02 6.89
N HIS A 107 -2.80 -7.39 7.57
CA HIS A 107 -2.52 -6.98 8.93
C HIS A 107 -1.05 -6.57 9.00
N MET A 108 -0.82 -5.29 9.26
CA MET A 108 0.50 -4.71 9.45
C MET A 108 0.70 -4.45 10.94
N MET A 109 1.77 -5.02 11.50
CA MET A 109 2.31 -4.58 12.77
C MET A 109 3.37 -3.52 12.51
N GLU A 110 3.38 -2.47 13.32
CA GLU A 110 4.42 -1.44 13.30
C GLU A 110 4.96 -1.27 14.71
N LEU A 111 6.26 -1.49 14.88
CA LEU A 111 6.99 -1.04 16.04
C LEU A 111 7.45 0.39 15.77
N ARG A 112 7.11 1.30 16.67
CA ARG A 112 7.65 2.66 16.64
C ARG A 112 8.07 3.05 18.05
N ARG A 113 9.38 3.14 18.27
CA ARG A 113 9.98 3.29 19.60
C ARG A 113 9.55 2.13 20.51
N ASP A 114 8.73 2.41 21.51
CA ASP A 114 8.27 1.43 22.51
C ASP A 114 6.84 0.96 22.23
N ASP A 115 6.14 1.57 21.27
CA ASP A 115 4.74 1.29 20.99
C ASP A 115 4.59 0.34 19.80
N VAL A 116 3.76 -0.68 19.98
CA VAL A 116 3.32 -1.57 18.91
C VAL A 116 1.94 -1.14 18.44
N ARG A 117 1.83 -0.80 17.15
CA ARG A 117 0.57 -0.43 16.49
C ARG A 117 0.18 -1.52 15.51
N HIS A 118 -1.13 -1.70 15.36
CA HIS A 118 -1.69 -2.64 14.42
C HIS A 118 -2.58 -1.91 13.44
N PHE A 119 -2.34 -2.14 12.15
CA PHE A 119 -3.17 -1.63 11.06
C PHE A 119 -3.73 -2.84 10.35
N ALA A 120 -5.06 -2.88 10.22
CA ALA A 120 -5.72 -4.00 9.59
C ALA A 120 -6.73 -3.48 8.59
N GLY A 121 -6.89 -4.21 7.49
CA GLY A 121 -7.80 -3.75 6.46
C GLY A 121 -7.90 -4.65 5.26
N ARG A 122 -8.33 -4.01 4.18
CA ARG A 122 -8.49 -4.60 2.87
C ARG A 122 -7.74 -3.77 1.86
N TYR A 123 -7.01 -4.44 0.98
CA TYR A 123 -6.59 -3.82 -0.27
C TYR A 123 -7.53 -4.20 -1.40
N GLU A 124 -7.71 -3.26 -2.31
CA GLU A 124 -8.21 -3.49 -3.66
C GLU A 124 -7.17 -2.95 -4.63
N HIS A 125 -6.63 -3.82 -5.48
CA HIS A 125 -5.67 -3.44 -6.50
C HIS A 125 -6.25 -3.61 -7.89
N THR A 126 -6.02 -2.62 -8.74
CA THR A 126 -6.11 -2.76 -10.19
C THR A 126 -4.71 -2.94 -10.74
N LEU A 127 -4.40 -4.15 -11.19
CA LEU A 127 -3.10 -4.53 -11.71
C LEU A 127 -3.11 -4.57 -13.24
N LYS A 128 -2.09 -3.99 -13.87
CA LYS A 128 -1.85 -4.08 -15.31
C LYS A 128 -0.74 -5.08 -15.60
N LYS A 129 -0.92 -5.91 -16.63
CA LYS A 129 0.17 -6.76 -17.14
C LYS A 129 1.26 -5.88 -17.75
N ASN A 130 2.51 -6.14 -17.39
CA ASN A 130 3.67 -5.46 -17.97
C ASN A 130 4.75 -6.48 -18.30
N GLY A 131 4.71 -7.03 -19.53
CA GLY A 131 5.71 -7.95 -20.08
C GLY A 131 5.95 -9.21 -19.25
N LYS A 132 6.74 -9.09 -18.19
CA LYS A 132 7.18 -10.17 -17.30
C LYS A 132 6.52 -10.17 -15.90
N GLY A 133 5.62 -9.23 -15.61
CA GLY A 133 4.97 -9.15 -14.30
C GLY A 133 3.80 -8.18 -14.23
N TRP A 134 3.54 -7.66 -13.04
CA TRP A 134 2.42 -6.76 -12.75
C TRP A 134 2.91 -5.34 -12.43
N LYS A 135 2.07 -4.35 -12.72
CA LYS A 135 2.19 -2.98 -12.23
C LYS A 135 0.87 -2.52 -11.64
N ILE A 136 0.92 -1.67 -10.62
CA ILE A 136 -0.24 -1.15 -9.90
C ILE A 136 -0.75 0.09 -10.62
N LYS A 137 -1.96 0.00 -11.17
CA LYS A 137 -2.70 1.18 -11.65
C LYS A 137 -3.47 1.85 -10.52
N LEU A 138 -3.99 1.07 -9.59
CA LEU A 138 -4.63 1.55 -8.37
C LEU A 138 -4.29 0.60 -7.22
N GLN A 139 -3.88 1.13 -6.08
CA GLN A 139 -3.97 0.44 -4.79
C GLN A 139 -4.86 1.27 -3.89
N ARG A 140 -6.02 0.72 -3.56
CA ARG A 140 -6.94 1.27 -2.59
C ARG A 140 -6.76 0.54 -1.26
N VAL A 141 -6.68 1.29 -0.17
CA VAL A 141 -6.57 0.77 1.19
C VAL A 141 -7.80 1.18 2.01
N ASP A 142 -8.64 0.21 2.34
CA ASP A 142 -9.76 0.41 3.27
C ASP A 142 -9.33 -0.08 4.67
N MET A 143 -9.03 0.87 5.54
CA MET A 143 -8.66 0.64 6.93
C MET A 143 -9.86 0.14 7.75
N THR A 144 -9.73 -1.00 8.43
CA THR A 144 -10.76 -1.52 9.34
C THR A 144 -10.80 -0.75 10.65
N ASN A 145 -9.64 -0.34 11.16
CA ASN A 145 -9.50 0.48 12.36
C ASN A 145 -9.23 1.96 12.04
N ALA A 146 -9.82 2.49 10.96
CA ALA A 146 -9.62 3.88 10.53
C ALA A 146 -9.97 4.94 11.60
N GLN A 147 -10.97 4.64 12.45
CA GLN A 147 -11.49 5.55 13.48
C GLN A 147 -10.75 5.44 14.82
N ALA A 148 -9.79 4.52 14.95
CA ALA A 148 -9.03 4.38 16.18
C ALA A 148 -8.18 5.63 16.43
N ALA A 149 -7.99 5.98 17.71
CA ALA A 149 -7.03 7.02 18.07
C ALA A 149 -5.62 6.51 17.78
N TYR A 150 -4.86 7.29 17.01
CA TYR A 150 -3.44 7.03 16.77
C TYR A 150 -2.64 8.23 17.27
N ASP A 151 -1.68 7.98 18.15
CA ASP A 151 -0.83 9.03 18.72
C ASP A 151 0.08 9.70 17.68
N TYR A 152 0.31 9.02 16.56
CA TYR A 152 1.12 9.50 15.44
C TYR A 152 0.40 9.33 14.11
N VAL A 153 0.49 10.38 13.27
CA VAL A 153 0.04 10.33 11.87
C VAL A 153 0.80 9.26 11.10
N LEU A 154 0.09 8.50 10.27
CA LEU A 154 0.67 7.56 9.30
C LEU A 154 1.69 8.29 8.41
N GLN A 155 2.97 7.93 8.57
CA GLN A 155 4.07 8.59 7.85
C GLN A 155 4.30 7.98 6.47
N VAL A 156 4.01 6.68 6.32
CA VAL A 156 4.20 5.89 5.10
C VAL A 156 2.97 5.06 4.78
N TRP A 157 3.06 4.35 3.66
CA TRP A 157 2.05 3.42 3.15
C TRP A 157 1.93 2.20 4.05
N VAL A 158 0.74 1.60 4.07
CA VAL A 158 0.38 0.45 4.90
C VAL A 158 -0.13 -0.69 4.06
#